data_AF-A0A023FYQ3-F1
#
_entry.id   AF-A0A023FYQ3-F1
#
_cell.length_a   1.000
_cell.length_b   1.000
_cell.length_c   1.000
_cell.angle_alpha   90.00
_cell.angle_beta   90.00
_cell.angle_gamma   90.00
#
_symmetry.space_group_name_H-M   'P 1'
#
loop_
_entity.id
_entity.type
_entity.pdbx_description
1 polymer ?
#
loop_
_entity_poly.entity_id
_entity_poly.type
_entity_poly.pdbx_seq_one_letter_code
_entity_poly.pdbx_strand_id
1 'polypeptide(L)'
;ELELSCDDSTSHCMQILLLHTRSLNVLTRFMTTFLEHVDMMCTHHIGAYVLQTLLEASLKYLQSPSVYTESEQEHTDAETSRANQQHRVWLFILLRTSWWIGKNAQKLIQMTHQFESSQIRVPTGCQDNVVLWILAVGRFCLENIEKFVHSRVPTHVIRTVIQVLGGCYVERHLSRPQTFRKKQKTEAEKDTLEVIDVPAEFDELFRTYVNTIKTFDLLDIMSNSVTSLLFQALIMVLQLKDPKMLSSLVKHVTKAVFSQSSDESGLPPAFLDPSASFTMEEMLKRCSPKSFTKLWDDHLSGILLKMSLHPVSTFCAQRVIEHATSSEQ
;
A
#
# COMPACT_ATOMS: atom_id res chain seq x y z
N GLU A 1 -3.50 12.31 -22.24
CA GLU A 1 -3.72 11.81 -20.86
C GLU A 1 -2.56 12.22 -19.96
N LEU A 2 -1.33 11.88 -20.35
CA LEU A 2 -0.10 12.16 -19.61
C LEU A 2 0.10 13.65 -19.25
N GLU A 3 0.14 14.53 -20.26
CA GLU A 3 0.38 15.97 -20.06
C GLU A 3 -0.66 16.59 -19.11
N LEU A 4 -1.95 16.33 -19.36
CA LEU A 4 -3.05 16.81 -18.52
C LEU A 4 -3.01 16.26 -17.08
N SER A 5 -2.42 15.09 -16.87
CA SER A 5 -2.29 14.46 -15.56
C SER A 5 -1.09 14.99 -14.77
N CYS A 6 -0.10 15.55 -15.46
CA CYS A 6 1.08 16.17 -14.86
C CYS A 6 0.95 17.69 -14.71
N ASP A 7 -0.06 18.30 -15.34
CA ASP A 7 -0.35 19.73 -15.23
C ASP A 7 -1.10 20.10 -13.93
N ASP A 8 -0.69 21.19 -13.29
CA ASP A 8 -1.22 21.64 -12.01
C ASP A 8 -2.71 22.03 -12.08
N SER A 9 -3.12 22.63 -13.19
CA SER A 9 -4.49 23.12 -13.37
C SER A 9 -5.46 21.99 -13.74
N THR A 10 -5.03 21.05 -14.57
CA THR A 10 -5.93 20.00 -15.09
C THR A 10 -5.88 18.69 -14.32
N SER A 11 -4.82 18.42 -13.54
CA SER A 11 -4.68 17.17 -12.79
C SER A 11 -5.82 16.91 -11.81
N HIS A 12 -6.38 17.95 -11.18
CA HIS A 12 -7.53 17.80 -10.30
C HIS A 12 -8.78 17.34 -11.06
N CYS A 13 -9.00 17.88 -12.27
CA CYS A 13 -10.07 17.40 -13.16
C CYS A 13 -9.85 15.94 -13.56
N MET A 14 -8.61 15.53 -13.81
CA MET A 14 -8.28 14.13 -14.12
C MET A 14 -8.59 13.21 -12.93
N GLN A 15 -8.26 13.62 -11.70
CA GLN A 15 -8.60 12.85 -10.49
C GLN A 15 -10.12 12.70 -10.33
N ILE A 16 -10.89 13.79 -10.47
CA ILE A 16 -12.36 13.74 -10.42
C ILE A 16 -12.92 12.82 -11.51
N LEU A 17 -12.41 12.93 -12.75
CA LEU A 17 -12.81 12.07 -13.86
C LEU A 17 -12.60 10.59 -13.52
N LEU A 18 -11.41 10.23 -13.03
CA LEU A 18 -11.07 8.86 -12.68
C LEU A 18 -11.87 8.34 -11.48
N LEU A 19 -12.18 9.19 -10.51
CA LEU A 19 -12.93 8.79 -9.31
C LEU A 19 -14.40 8.49 -9.61
N HIS A 20 -14.97 9.15 -10.62
CA HIS A 20 -16.40 9.09 -10.93
C HIS A 20 -16.73 8.40 -12.26
N THR A 21 -15.74 8.07 -13.08
CA THR A 21 -15.98 7.33 -14.32
C THR A 21 -16.57 5.95 -14.03
N ARG A 22 -17.60 5.59 -14.79
CA ARG A 22 -18.12 4.21 -14.87
C ARG A 22 -17.72 3.54 -16.19
N SER A 23 -16.94 4.22 -17.02
CA SER A 23 -16.44 3.67 -18.27
C SER A 23 -15.11 2.97 -18.03
N LEU A 24 -15.08 1.66 -18.24
CA LEU A 24 -13.83 0.91 -18.17
C LEU A 24 -12.85 1.35 -19.25
N ASN A 25 -13.33 1.75 -20.43
CA ASN A 25 -12.50 2.27 -21.52
C ASN A 25 -11.72 3.53 -21.12
N VAL A 26 -12.29 4.37 -20.26
CA VAL A 26 -11.56 5.52 -19.71
C VAL A 26 -10.44 5.03 -18.80
N LEU A 27 -10.71 4.10 -17.88
CA LEU A 27 -9.69 3.56 -16.98
C LEU A 27 -8.54 2.92 -17.76
N THR A 28 -8.84 2.02 -18.70
CA THR A 28 -7.82 1.26 -19.45
C THR A 28 -6.96 2.13 -20.35
N ARG A 29 -7.49 3.23 -20.91
CA ARG A 29 -6.70 4.24 -21.65
C ARG A 29 -5.67 4.94 -20.76
N PHE A 30 -6.09 5.38 -19.58
CA PHE A 30 -5.16 5.98 -18.61
C PHE A 30 -4.14 4.96 -18.11
N MET A 31 -4.56 3.72 -17.81
CA MET A 31 -3.66 2.64 -17.39
C MET A 31 -2.57 2.38 -18.42
N THR A 32 -2.95 2.27 -19.71
CA THR A 32 -2.00 2.03 -20.80
C THR A 32 -1.01 3.19 -20.90
N THR A 33 -1.50 4.44 -20.94
CA THR A 33 -0.66 5.63 -21.06
C THR A 33 0.29 5.79 -19.86
N PHE A 34 -0.21 5.58 -18.64
CA PHE A 34 0.58 5.73 -17.43
C PHE A 34 1.61 4.62 -17.30
N LEU A 35 1.32 3.40 -17.77
CA LEU A 35 2.28 2.31 -17.71
C LEU A 35 3.49 2.55 -18.62
N GLU A 36 3.29 3.14 -19.80
CA GLU A 36 4.39 3.56 -20.70
C GLU A 36 5.31 4.60 -20.07
N HIS A 37 4.80 5.37 -19.11
CA HIS A 37 5.50 6.45 -18.41
C HIS A 37 5.53 6.25 -16.89
N VAL A 38 5.54 5.01 -16.41
CA VAL A 38 5.31 4.68 -14.99
C VAL A 38 6.34 5.32 -14.06
N ASP A 39 7.61 5.40 -14.46
CA ASP A 39 8.66 6.05 -13.68
C ASP A 39 8.36 7.54 -13.44
N MET A 40 7.99 8.24 -14.51
CA MET A 40 7.60 9.65 -14.43
C MET A 40 6.34 9.80 -13.58
N MET A 41 5.33 8.95 -13.78
CA MET A 41 4.09 9.02 -12.99
C MET A 41 4.33 8.77 -11.50
N CYS A 42 5.27 7.88 -11.14
CA CYS A 42 5.62 7.61 -9.75
C CYS A 42 6.43 8.74 -9.09
N THR A 43 7.22 9.49 -9.86
CA THR A 43 8.17 10.49 -9.33
C THR A 43 7.70 11.93 -9.49
N HIS A 44 6.74 12.19 -10.39
CA HIS A 44 6.21 13.53 -10.64
C HIS A 44 5.27 13.98 -9.51
N HIS A 45 5.55 15.14 -8.92
CA HIS A 45 4.82 15.69 -7.77
C HIS A 45 3.30 15.79 -7.96
N ILE A 46 2.81 16.12 -9.16
CA ILE A 46 1.37 16.10 -9.49
C ILE A 46 0.90 14.73 -10.02
N GLY A 47 1.57 14.20 -11.05
CA GLY A 47 1.20 12.92 -11.69
C GLY A 47 1.05 11.76 -10.70
N ALA A 48 1.85 11.69 -9.64
CA ALA A 48 1.76 10.65 -8.63
C ALA A 48 0.39 10.63 -7.92
N TYR A 49 -0.27 11.77 -7.73
CA TYR A 49 -1.62 11.81 -7.16
C TYR A 49 -2.66 11.26 -8.15
N VAL A 50 -2.53 11.58 -9.44
CA VAL A 50 -3.42 11.04 -10.48
C VAL A 50 -3.22 9.52 -10.63
N LEU A 51 -1.99 9.04 -10.53
CA LEU A 51 -1.69 7.59 -10.52
C LEU A 51 -2.30 6.89 -9.30
N GLN A 52 -2.22 7.50 -8.11
CA GLN A 52 -2.89 6.99 -6.90
C GLN A 52 -4.41 6.94 -7.09
N THR A 53 -5.03 7.97 -7.64
CA THR A 53 -6.48 7.95 -7.94
C THR A 53 -6.84 6.87 -8.96
N LEU A 54 -5.98 6.61 -9.95
CA LEU A 54 -6.22 5.51 -10.90
C LEU A 54 -6.14 4.14 -10.21
N LEU A 55 -5.15 3.93 -9.34
CA LEU A 55 -5.05 2.74 -8.49
C LEU A 55 -6.32 2.56 -7.61
N GLU A 56 -6.85 3.66 -7.06
CA GLU A 56 -8.11 3.69 -6.32
C GLU A 56 -9.33 3.30 -7.13
N ALA A 57 -9.50 3.93 -8.29
CA ALA A 57 -10.57 3.59 -9.22
C ALA A 57 -10.48 2.13 -9.67
N SER A 58 -9.27 1.62 -9.87
CA SER A 58 -9.02 0.23 -10.25
C SER A 58 -9.48 -0.75 -9.17
N LEU A 59 -9.20 -0.48 -7.89
CA LEU A 59 -9.68 -1.33 -6.81
C LEU A 59 -11.21 -1.29 -6.69
N LYS A 60 -11.82 -0.10 -6.85
CA LYS A 60 -13.29 0.03 -6.88
C LYS A 60 -13.93 -0.74 -8.02
N TYR A 61 -13.28 -0.76 -9.19
CA TYR A 61 -13.71 -1.59 -10.30
C TYR A 61 -13.66 -3.08 -9.93
N LEU A 62 -12.58 -3.56 -9.32
CA LEU A 62 -12.48 -4.97 -8.88
C LEU A 62 -13.55 -5.33 -7.84
N GLN A 63 -13.91 -4.40 -6.95
CA GLN A 63 -14.96 -4.60 -5.95
C GLN A 63 -16.37 -4.72 -6.55
N SER A 64 -16.67 -3.96 -7.60
CA SER A 64 -18.00 -3.93 -8.22
C SER A 64 -17.95 -3.75 -9.74
N PRO A 65 -17.51 -4.79 -10.47
CA PRO A 65 -17.32 -4.71 -11.92
C PRO A 65 -18.61 -4.38 -12.69
N SER A 66 -19.76 -4.86 -12.18
CA SER A 66 -21.08 -4.67 -12.80
C SER A 66 -21.59 -3.23 -12.83
N VAL A 67 -21.00 -2.34 -12.02
CA VAL A 67 -21.33 -0.90 -12.01
C VAL A 67 -20.71 -0.19 -13.22
N TYR A 68 -19.70 -0.79 -13.84
CA TYR A 68 -18.99 -0.22 -14.97
C TYR A 68 -19.64 -0.67 -16.27
N THR A 69 -19.92 0.30 -17.13
CA THR A 69 -20.46 0.02 -18.46
C THR A 69 -19.31 -0.33 -19.38
N GLU A 70 -19.27 -1.59 -19.80
CA GLU A 70 -18.67 -1.93 -21.09
C GLU A 70 -19.58 -1.28 -22.13
N SER A 71 -19.14 -0.19 -22.75
CA SER A 71 -19.93 0.41 -23.83
C SER A 71 -20.11 -0.67 -24.90
N GLU A 72 -21.36 -1.05 -25.19
CA GLU A 72 -21.69 -1.86 -26.35
C GLU A 72 -21.10 -1.16 -27.59
N GLN A 73 -20.15 -1.84 -28.22
CA GLN A 73 -19.69 -1.70 -29.61
C GLN A 73 -20.03 -0.40 -30.35
N GLU A 74 -19.02 0.45 -30.55
CA GLU A 74 -18.90 1.11 -31.85
C GLU A 74 -18.40 0.06 -32.86
N HIS A 75 -19.22 -0.16 -33.88
CA HIS A 75 -19.11 -1.17 -34.93
C HIS A 75 -17.72 -1.35 -35.60
N THR A 76 -17.53 -2.59 -36.09
CA THR A 76 -16.64 -3.13 -37.15
C THR A 76 -15.27 -3.68 -36.73
N ASP A 77 -15.11 -5.01 -36.95
CA ASP A 77 -13.98 -5.87 -37.39
C ASP A 77 -12.49 -5.48 -37.18
N ALA A 78 -12.18 -4.24 -36.83
CA ALA A 78 -10.85 -3.74 -36.45
C ALA A 78 -10.48 -4.06 -34.98
N GLU A 79 -11.46 -4.35 -34.11
CA GLU A 79 -11.24 -4.53 -32.67
C GLU A 79 -10.53 -5.84 -32.32
N THR A 80 -10.72 -6.94 -33.04
CA THR A 80 -9.96 -8.18 -32.75
C THR A 80 -8.47 -7.98 -33.05
N SER A 81 -8.14 -7.15 -34.03
CA SER A 81 -6.76 -6.74 -34.30
C SER A 81 -6.24 -5.78 -33.22
N ARG A 82 -7.06 -4.81 -32.80
CA ARG A 82 -6.70 -3.80 -31.80
C ARG A 82 -6.59 -4.35 -30.37
N ALA A 83 -7.44 -5.27 -29.96
CA ALA A 83 -7.41 -5.96 -28.67
C ALA A 83 -6.22 -6.94 -28.61
N ASN A 84 -5.96 -7.69 -29.68
CA ASN A 84 -4.73 -8.48 -29.78
C ASN A 84 -3.48 -7.57 -29.80
N GLN A 85 -3.54 -6.41 -30.44
CA GLN A 85 -2.42 -5.47 -30.47
C GLN A 85 -2.22 -4.77 -29.11
N GLN A 86 -3.29 -4.39 -28.42
CA GLN A 86 -3.23 -3.88 -27.04
C GLN A 86 -2.72 -4.96 -26.11
N HIS A 87 -3.23 -6.19 -26.17
CA HIS A 87 -2.73 -7.30 -25.35
C HIS A 87 -1.24 -7.57 -25.60
N ARG A 88 -0.79 -7.52 -26.87
CA ARG A 88 0.64 -7.63 -27.20
C ARG A 88 1.44 -6.43 -26.71
N VAL A 89 0.90 -5.22 -26.74
CA VAL A 89 1.52 -4.02 -26.16
C VAL A 89 1.61 -4.15 -24.64
N TRP A 90 0.56 -4.64 -23.97
CA TRP A 90 0.54 -4.93 -22.53
C TRP A 90 1.59 -5.97 -22.15
N LEU A 91 1.62 -7.08 -22.86
CA LEU A 91 2.60 -8.14 -22.65
C LEU A 91 4.01 -7.62 -22.93
N PHE A 92 4.20 -6.80 -23.97
CA PHE A 92 5.48 -6.19 -24.30
C PHE A 92 5.92 -5.16 -23.26
N ILE A 93 5.00 -4.37 -22.70
CA ILE A 93 5.29 -3.41 -21.63
C ILE A 93 5.62 -4.17 -20.34
N LEU A 94 4.85 -5.20 -19.98
CA LEU A 94 5.14 -6.12 -18.87
C LEU A 94 6.51 -6.81 -19.03
N LEU A 95 6.82 -7.26 -20.25
CA LEU A 95 8.11 -7.85 -20.58
C LEU A 95 9.22 -6.80 -20.54
N ARG A 96 8.98 -5.56 -20.97
CA ARG A 96 9.97 -4.47 -20.99
C ARG A 96 10.26 -3.91 -19.60
N THR A 97 9.26 -3.80 -18.73
CA THR A 97 9.46 -3.50 -17.31
C THR A 97 10.24 -4.64 -16.64
N SER A 98 9.93 -5.90 -16.99
CA SER A 98 10.70 -7.06 -16.54
C SER A 98 12.11 -7.17 -17.15
N TRP A 99 12.34 -6.67 -18.37
CA TRP A 99 13.62 -6.77 -19.10
C TRP A 99 14.71 -5.88 -18.50
N TRP A 100 14.34 -4.91 -17.65
CA TRP A 100 15.30 -4.05 -16.99
C TRP A 100 16.14 -4.74 -15.90
N ILE A 101 15.78 -5.96 -15.42
CA ILE A 101 16.64 -6.73 -14.49
C ILE A 101 16.56 -8.26 -14.75
N GLY A 102 17.66 -8.80 -15.26
CA GLY A 102 17.82 -10.18 -15.71
C GLY A 102 17.95 -11.27 -14.63
N LYS A 103 16.95 -11.46 -13.76
CA LYS A 103 16.86 -12.70 -12.94
C LYS A 103 15.49 -13.39 -12.85
N ASN A 104 14.39 -12.74 -13.28
CA ASN A 104 13.06 -13.38 -13.32
C ASN A 104 12.40 -13.38 -14.70
N ALA A 105 13.06 -12.82 -15.72
CA ALA A 105 12.57 -12.84 -17.10
C ALA A 105 12.26 -14.26 -17.59
N GLN A 106 13.08 -15.26 -17.23
CA GLN A 106 12.84 -16.65 -17.64
C GLN A 106 11.53 -17.23 -17.09
N LYS A 107 11.11 -16.92 -15.86
CA LYS A 107 9.85 -17.45 -15.27
C LYS A 107 8.62 -16.80 -15.90
N LEU A 108 8.70 -15.50 -16.19
CA LEU A 108 7.64 -14.76 -16.90
C LEU A 108 7.55 -15.20 -18.38
N ILE A 109 8.70 -15.42 -19.03
CA ILE A 109 8.81 -16.01 -20.38
C ILE A 109 8.32 -17.46 -20.40
N GLN A 110 8.52 -18.25 -19.33
CA GLN A 110 8.00 -19.62 -19.23
C GLN A 110 6.48 -19.64 -19.09
N MET A 111 5.91 -18.76 -18.25
CA MET A 111 4.45 -18.57 -18.18
C MET A 111 3.88 -18.10 -19.52
N THR A 112 4.63 -17.28 -20.27
CA THR A 112 4.25 -16.81 -21.61
C THR A 112 4.33 -17.92 -22.66
N HIS A 113 5.37 -18.75 -22.66
CA HIS A 113 5.51 -19.88 -23.60
C HIS A 113 4.48 -20.98 -23.35
N GLN A 114 4.09 -21.22 -22.10
CA GLN A 114 3.03 -22.17 -21.74
C GLN A 114 1.65 -21.66 -22.19
N PHE A 115 1.49 -20.33 -22.27
CA PHE A 115 0.32 -19.65 -22.83
C PHE A 115 0.30 -19.64 -24.37
N GLU A 116 1.45 -19.44 -25.05
CA GLU A 116 1.54 -19.44 -26.52
C GLU A 116 1.43 -20.83 -27.14
N SER A 117 1.87 -21.90 -26.45
CA SER A 117 1.81 -23.28 -26.99
C SER A 117 0.41 -23.90 -26.93
N SER A 118 -0.51 -23.27 -26.22
CA SER A 118 -1.87 -23.76 -26.04
C SER A 118 -2.78 -22.90 -26.93
N GLN A 119 -3.29 -23.43 -28.05
CA GLN A 119 -4.38 -22.80 -28.82
C GLN A 119 -5.70 -22.82 -28.04
N ILE A 120 -5.69 -22.30 -26.82
CA ILE A 120 -6.87 -22.03 -26.02
C ILE A 120 -7.22 -20.59 -26.35
N ARG A 121 -8.39 -20.36 -26.96
CA ARG A 121 -9.00 -19.04 -26.98
C ARG A 121 -9.20 -18.63 -25.52
N VAL A 122 -8.31 -17.80 -24.99
CA VAL A 122 -8.49 -17.20 -23.67
C VAL A 122 -9.38 -15.98 -23.88
N PRO A 123 -10.62 -15.96 -23.37
CA PRO A 123 -11.33 -14.71 -23.22
C PRO A 123 -10.65 -13.99 -22.06
N THR A 124 -9.60 -13.20 -22.32
CA THR A 124 -9.05 -12.31 -21.30
C THR A 124 -10.11 -11.25 -21.04
N GLY A 125 -10.77 -11.37 -19.90
CA GLY A 125 -11.81 -10.43 -19.51
C GLY A 125 -11.20 -9.05 -19.28
N CYS A 126 -12.02 -8.03 -19.42
CA CYS A 126 -11.77 -6.67 -18.97
C CYS A 126 -11.13 -6.57 -17.56
N GLN A 127 -11.49 -7.51 -16.67
CA GLN A 127 -10.92 -7.61 -15.33
C GLN A 127 -9.44 -7.98 -15.32
N ASP A 128 -9.01 -8.90 -16.18
CA ASP A 128 -7.63 -9.37 -16.23
C ASP A 128 -6.66 -8.23 -16.53
N ASN A 129 -7.06 -7.29 -17.41
CA ASN A 129 -6.26 -6.12 -17.74
C ASN A 129 -6.01 -5.20 -16.53
N VAL A 130 -7.04 -4.99 -15.69
CA VAL A 130 -6.92 -4.16 -14.49
C VAL A 130 -6.01 -4.83 -13.46
N VAL A 131 -6.16 -6.14 -13.25
CA VAL A 131 -5.30 -6.93 -12.37
C VAL A 131 -3.84 -6.88 -12.83
N LEU A 132 -3.59 -7.13 -14.11
CA LEU A 132 -2.25 -7.09 -14.70
C LEU A 132 -1.61 -5.71 -14.58
N TRP A 133 -2.38 -4.63 -14.75
CA TRP A 133 -1.87 -3.27 -14.57
C TRP A 133 -1.45 -2.96 -13.13
N ILE A 134 -2.31 -3.29 -12.16
CA ILE A 134 -1.98 -3.11 -10.74
C ILE A 134 -0.70 -3.88 -10.39
N LEU A 135 -0.60 -5.12 -10.85
CA LEU A 135 0.61 -5.93 -10.65
C LEU A 135 1.83 -5.30 -11.35
N ALA A 136 1.69 -4.74 -12.54
CA ALA A 136 2.80 -4.11 -13.26
C ALA A 136 3.32 -2.87 -12.53
N VAL A 137 2.43 -1.96 -12.12
CA VAL A 137 2.79 -0.77 -11.32
C VAL A 137 3.38 -1.18 -9.98
N GLY A 138 2.77 -2.19 -9.34
CA GLY A 138 3.24 -2.70 -8.05
C GLY A 138 4.63 -3.34 -8.14
N ARG A 139 4.93 -4.10 -9.19
CA ARG A 139 6.29 -4.64 -9.42
C ARG A 139 7.29 -3.53 -9.71
N PHE A 140 6.94 -2.57 -10.56
CA PHE A 140 7.81 -1.42 -10.84
C PHE A 140 8.20 -0.67 -9.56
N CYS A 141 7.22 -0.40 -8.69
CA CYS A 141 7.49 0.26 -7.41
C CYS A 141 8.36 -0.59 -6.46
N LEU A 142 8.15 -1.91 -6.46
CA LEU A 142 8.92 -2.84 -5.62
C LEU A 142 10.37 -2.96 -6.08
N GLU A 143 10.59 -3.02 -7.39
CA GLU A 143 11.92 -3.09 -8.00
C GLU A 143 12.75 -1.82 -7.76
N ASN A 144 12.07 -0.68 -7.60
CA ASN A 144 12.69 0.61 -7.31
C ASN A 144 12.60 1.02 -5.83
N ILE A 145 12.18 0.10 -4.95
CA ILE A 145 11.85 0.42 -3.55
C ILE A 145 13.02 1.05 -2.79
N GLU A 146 14.26 0.61 -3.02
CA GLU A 146 15.44 1.19 -2.36
C GLU A 146 15.60 2.70 -2.64
N LYS A 147 15.28 3.15 -3.86
CA LYS A 147 15.33 4.57 -4.24
C LYS A 147 14.06 5.30 -3.80
N PHE A 148 12.93 4.61 -3.80
CA PHE A 148 11.62 5.22 -3.62
C PHE A 148 11.22 5.35 -2.16
N VAL A 149 11.66 4.44 -1.28
CA VAL A 149 11.11 4.30 0.07
C VAL A 149 11.23 5.60 0.88
N HIS A 150 12.35 6.32 0.82
CA HIS A 150 12.54 7.62 1.50
C HIS A 150 12.15 8.85 0.66
N SER A 151 11.69 8.66 -0.57
CA SER A 151 11.40 9.74 -1.51
C SER A 151 9.97 10.24 -1.33
N ARG A 152 9.79 11.51 -0.98
CA ARG A 152 8.49 12.12 -0.66
C ARG A 152 7.35 11.71 -1.60
N VAL A 153 7.55 11.76 -2.91
CA VAL A 153 6.50 11.49 -3.90
C VAL A 153 6.28 9.98 -4.13
N PRO A 154 7.30 9.18 -4.52
CA PRO A 154 7.11 7.75 -4.76
C PRO A 154 6.63 6.94 -3.54
N THR A 155 6.98 7.34 -2.31
CA THR A 155 6.52 6.64 -1.10
C THR A 155 5.00 6.66 -0.96
N HIS A 156 4.34 7.75 -1.38
CA HIS A 156 2.87 7.81 -1.39
C HIS A 156 2.28 6.80 -2.38
N VAL A 157 2.88 6.66 -3.57
CA VAL A 157 2.46 5.65 -4.55
C VAL A 157 2.66 4.23 -4.02
N ILE A 158 3.81 3.93 -3.40
CA ILE A 158 4.06 2.62 -2.76
C ILE A 158 2.99 2.34 -1.70
N ARG A 159 2.67 3.32 -0.86
CA ARG A 159 1.63 3.17 0.17
C ARG A 159 0.28 2.83 -0.45
N THR A 160 -0.11 3.48 -1.55
CA THR A 160 -1.36 3.16 -2.26
C THR A 160 -1.31 1.80 -2.92
N VAL A 161 -0.17 1.39 -3.51
CA VAL A 161 0.03 0.03 -4.02
C VAL A 161 -0.18 -1.01 -2.92
N ILE A 162 0.42 -0.83 -1.73
CA ILE A 162 0.25 -1.76 -0.60
C ILE A 162 -1.21 -1.84 -0.15
N GLN A 163 -1.92 -0.71 -0.11
CA GLN A 163 -3.36 -0.66 0.20
C GLN A 163 -4.20 -1.41 -0.84
N VAL A 164 -3.94 -1.19 -2.14
CA VAL A 164 -4.64 -1.88 -3.23
C VAL A 164 -4.37 -3.37 -3.22
N LEU A 165 -3.10 -3.79 -3.12
CA LEU A 165 -2.75 -5.20 -3.01
C LEU A 165 -3.34 -5.83 -1.75
N GLY A 166 -3.52 -5.03 -0.70
CA GLY A 166 -4.17 -5.41 0.56
C GLY A 166 -5.69 -5.43 0.50
N GLY A 167 -6.31 -4.90 -0.56
CA GLY A 167 -7.76 -4.76 -0.67
C GLY A 167 -8.37 -3.79 0.34
N CYS A 168 -7.62 -2.84 0.90
CA CYS A 168 -8.17 -1.92 1.91
C CYS A 168 -7.50 -0.54 1.90
N TYR A 169 -8.29 0.52 2.08
CA TYR A 169 -7.82 1.89 2.24
C TYR A 169 -7.77 2.28 3.71
N VAL A 170 -6.60 2.67 4.18
CA VAL A 170 -6.31 2.98 5.58
C VAL A 170 -5.98 4.46 5.81
N GLU A 171 -5.88 5.25 4.73
CA GLU A 171 -5.40 6.64 4.76
C GLU A 171 -6.24 7.59 5.64
N ARG A 172 -7.55 7.35 5.77
CA ARG A 172 -8.43 8.12 6.68
C ARG A 172 -8.01 8.03 8.15
N HIS A 173 -7.32 6.95 8.54
CA HIS A 173 -6.88 6.71 9.90
C HIS A 173 -5.41 7.09 10.14
N LEU A 174 -4.64 7.37 9.08
CA LEU A 174 -3.27 7.89 9.18
C LEU A 174 -3.25 9.40 9.49
N SER A 175 -4.38 10.08 9.32
CA SER A 175 -4.53 11.48 9.71
C SER A 175 -4.55 11.61 11.23
N ARG A 176 -3.69 12.48 11.78
CA ARG A 176 -3.73 12.85 13.21
C ARG A 176 -5.18 13.20 13.59
N PRO A 177 -5.69 12.77 14.75
CA PRO A 177 -6.82 13.45 15.36
C PRO A 177 -6.40 14.92 15.49
N GLN A 178 -6.99 15.82 14.70
CA GLN A 178 -6.77 17.25 14.90
C GLN A 178 -7.23 17.57 16.30
N THR A 179 -6.28 17.78 17.21
CA THR A 179 -6.52 18.40 18.49
C THR A 179 -7.23 19.72 18.23
N PHE A 180 -8.39 19.91 18.87
CA PHE A 180 -9.26 21.09 18.80
C PHE A 180 -10.16 21.26 17.56
N ARG A 181 -11.13 20.36 17.39
CA ARG A 181 -12.52 20.82 17.25
C ARG A 181 -13.42 20.00 18.18
N LYS A 182 -13.95 20.64 19.22
CA LYS A 182 -15.19 20.21 19.88
C LYS A 182 -16.28 20.14 18.81
N LYS A 183 -16.41 18.99 18.13
CA LYS A 183 -17.69 18.58 17.58
C LYS A 183 -18.27 17.59 18.56
N GLN A 184 -19.43 17.97 19.06
CA GLN A 184 -20.26 17.17 19.95
C GLN A 184 -20.38 15.75 19.40
N LYS A 185 -20.19 14.84 20.35
CA LYS A 185 -20.75 13.50 20.44
C LYS A 185 -22.12 13.40 19.73
N THR A 186 -22.10 12.99 18.48
CA THR A 186 -23.25 12.38 17.80
C THR A 186 -22.70 11.28 16.90
N GLU A 187 -23.12 10.05 17.21
CA GLU A 187 -22.93 8.81 16.47
C GLU A 187 -21.49 8.38 16.18
N ALA A 188 -21.06 7.41 16.99
CA ALA A 188 -20.05 6.45 16.61
C ALA A 188 -20.57 5.63 15.41
N GLU A 189 -20.52 6.20 14.21
CA GLU A 189 -20.26 5.39 13.02
C GLU A 189 -18.90 4.76 13.26
N LYS A 190 -18.95 3.50 13.68
CA LYS A 190 -17.81 2.61 13.72
C LYS A 190 -17.39 2.49 12.25
N ASP A 191 -16.49 3.37 11.80
CA ASP A 191 -15.91 3.42 10.45
C ASP A 191 -15.17 2.10 10.25
N THR A 192 -15.93 1.07 9.89
CA THR A 192 -15.41 -0.28 9.68
C THR A 192 -14.60 -0.22 8.41
N LEU A 193 -13.29 -0.37 8.55
CA LEU A 193 -12.37 -0.57 7.44
C LEU A 193 -12.94 -1.64 6.51
N GLU A 194 -13.38 -1.22 5.33
CA GLU A 194 -13.92 -2.12 4.32
C GLU A 194 -12.76 -2.89 3.68
N VAL A 195 -12.82 -4.22 3.79
CA VAL A 195 -11.87 -5.12 3.14
C VAL A 195 -12.53 -5.65 1.87
N ILE A 196 -11.88 -5.40 0.75
CA ILE A 196 -12.27 -5.83 -0.58
C ILE A 196 -11.56 -7.14 -0.88
N ASP A 197 -12.32 -8.14 -1.33
CA ASP A 197 -11.75 -9.37 -1.85
C ASP A 197 -10.97 -9.05 -3.13
N VAL A 198 -9.66 -9.33 -3.10
CA VAL A 198 -8.75 -9.06 -4.21
C VAL A 198 -8.26 -10.35 -4.86
N PRO A 199 -7.83 -10.31 -6.13
CA PRO A 199 -7.25 -11.46 -6.81
C PRO A 199 -6.08 -12.08 -6.04
N ALA A 200 -5.98 -13.41 -6.06
CA ALA A 200 -4.97 -14.17 -5.30
C ALA A 200 -3.53 -13.81 -5.69
N GLU A 201 -3.32 -13.36 -6.93
CA GLU A 201 -2.03 -12.90 -7.46
C GLU A 201 -1.48 -11.69 -6.68
N PHE A 202 -2.35 -10.89 -6.05
CA PHE A 202 -1.92 -9.75 -5.25
C PHE A 202 -1.22 -10.20 -3.97
N ASP A 203 -1.56 -11.38 -3.44
CA ASP A 203 -0.99 -11.89 -2.19
C ASP A 203 0.50 -12.14 -2.30
N GLU A 204 0.97 -12.72 -3.41
CA GLU A 204 2.40 -12.97 -3.62
C GLU A 204 3.20 -11.65 -3.64
N LEU A 205 2.71 -10.67 -4.39
CA LEU A 205 3.37 -9.37 -4.50
C LEU A 205 3.34 -8.62 -3.16
N PHE A 206 2.19 -8.61 -2.47
CA PHE A 206 2.05 -8.01 -1.15
C PHE A 206 2.99 -8.61 -0.11
N ARG A 207 3.09 -9.95 -0.05
CA ARG A 207 4.03 -10.65 0.85
C ARG A 207 5.48 -10.30 0.52
N THR A 208 5.81 -10.11 -0.76
CA THR A 208 7.14 -9.69 -1.19
C THR A 208 7.46 -8.29 -0.69
N TYR A 209 6.53 -7.34 -0.80
CA TYR A 209 6.67 -6.00 -0.19
C TYR A 209 6.97 -6.07 1.31
N VAL A 210 6.19 -6.85 2.07
CA VAL A 210 6.39 -6.97 3.53
C VAL A 210 7.78 -7.54 3.83
N ASN A 211 8.21 -8.57 3.11
CA ASN A 211 9.52 -9.18 3.30
C ASN A 211 10.67 -8.23 2.91
N THR A 212 10.54 -7.48 1.82
CA THR A 212 11.53 -6.48 1.41
C THR A 212 11.60 -5.32 2.41
N ILE A 213 10.45 -4.83 2.91
CA ILE A 213 10.46 -3.78 3.94
C ILE A 213 11.18 -4.25 5.21
N LYS A 214 11.05 -5.53 5.58
CA LYS A 214 11.77 -6.14 6.71
C LYS A 214 13.29 -6.26 6.53
N THR A 215 13.83 -6.08 5.32
CA THR A 215 15.28 -6.11 5.11
C THR A 215 15.94 -4.74 5.28
N PHE A 216 15.17 -3.66 5.31
CA PHE A 216 15.69 -2.32 5.62
C PHE A 216 15.99 -2.18 7.12
N ASP A 217 16.74 -1.12 7.47
CA ASP A 217 16.84 -0.68 8.86
C ASP A 217 15.47 -0.17 9.32
N LEU A 218 14.79 -0.96 10.14
CA LEU A 218 13.45 -0.61 10.61
C LEU A 218 13.44 0.65 11.47
N LEU A 219 14.53 0.98 12.17
CA LEU A 219 14.57 2.19 12.98
C LEU A 219 14.69 3.43 12.12
N ASP A 220 15.44 3.36 11.02
CA ASP A 220 15.48 4.42 10.01
C ASP A 220 14.12 4.60 9.32
N ILE A 221 13.48 3.50 8.91
CA ILE A 221 12.12 3.51 8.34
C ILE A 221 11.12 4.17 9.31
N MET A 222 11.17 3.83 10.59
CA MET A 222 10.26 4.34 11.62
C MET A 222 10.54 5.80 11.97
N SER A 223 11.80 6.24 11.96
CA SER A 223 12.16 7.60 12.39
C SER A 223 12.00 8.65 11.27
N ASN A 224 11.94 8.21 10.02
CA ASN A 224 11.69 9.09 8.88
C ASN A 224 10.19 9.40 8.72
N SER A 225 9.85 10.69 8.61
CA SER A 225 8.47 11.19 8.61
C SER A 225 7.62 10.74 7.42
N VAL A 226 8.24 10.31 6.32
CA VAL A 226 7.56 9.84 5.12
C VAL A 226 7.39 8.31 5.18
N THR A 227 8.47 7.57 5.45
CA THR A 227 8.45 6.11 5.52
C THR A 227 7.70 5.56 6.71
N SER A 228 7.67 6.28 7.82
CA SER A 228 6.87 5.90 9.00
C SER A 228 5.38 5.79 8.66
N LEU A 229 4.86 6.66 7.78
CA LEU A 229 3.47 6.61 7.32
C LEU A 229 3.22 5.41 6.40
N LEU A 230 4.20 5.07 5.54
CA LEU A 230 4.15 3.83 4.75
C LEU A 230 4.11 2.61 5.68
N PHE A 231 4.94 2.61 6.72
CA PHE A 231 5.05 1.49 7.63
C PHE A 231 3.82 1.34 8.54
N GLN A 232 3.24 2.45 9.00
CA GLN A 232 1.93 2.46 9.67
C GLN A 232 0.83 1.89 8.77
N ALA A 233 0.77 2.32 7.49
CA ALA A 233 -0.19 1.76 6.54
C ALA A 233 -0.01 0.24 6.37
N LEU A 234 1.24 -0.22 6.27
CA LEU A 234 1.55 -1.65 6.18
C LEU A 234 1.04 -2.42 7.40
N ILE A 235 1.24 -1.90 8.62
CA ILE A 235 0.75 -2.50 9.87
C ILE A 235 -0.78 -2.62 9.84
N MET A 236 -1.48 -1.57 9.43
CA MET A 236 -2.94 -1.55 9.32
C MET A 236 -3.46 -2.57 8.31
N VAL A 237 -2.88 -2.60 7.10
CA VAL A 237 -3.26 -3.57 6.07
C VAL A 237 -2.98 -5.00 6.53
N LEU A 238 -1.83 -5.25 7.16
CA LEU A 238 -1.48 -6.57 7.70
C LEU A 238 -2.44 -7.03 8.81
N GLN A 239 -2.94 -6.12 9.65
CA GLN A 239 -3.92 -6.48 10.68
C GLN A 239 -5.20 -7.06 10.07
N LEU A 240 -5.65 -6.48 8.96
CA LEU A 240 -6.86 -6.92 8.27
C LEU A 240 -6.62 -8.19 7.44
N LYS A 241 -5.49 -8.25 6.74
CA LYS A 241 -5.23 -9.27 5.71
C LYS A 241 -4.41 -10.47 6.19
N ASP A 242 -3.38 -10.26 7.00
CA ASP A 242 -2.51 -11.34 7.48
C ASP A 242 -1.99 -11.08 8.91
N PRO A 243 -2.83 -11.33 9.95
CA PRO A 243 -2.44 -11.15 11.35
C PRO A 243 -1.24 -12.00 11.79
N LYS A 244 -0.97 -13.12 11.10
CA LYS A 244 0.20 -13.96 11.37
C LYS A 244 1.47 -13.26 10.91
N MET A 245 1.45 -12.69 9.70
CA MET A 245 2.55 -11.89 9.18
C MET A 245 2.75 -10.60 10.00
N LEU A 246 1.67 -9.95 10.45
CA LEU A 246 1.76 -8.85 11.42
C LEU A 246 2.50 -9.28 12.68
N SER A 247 2.13 -10.43 13.26
CA SER A 247 2.81 -10.94 14.46
C SER A 247 4.30 -11.24 14.23
N SER A 248 4.69 -11.64 13.01
CA SER A 248 6.10 -11.78 12.63
C SER A 248 6.81 -10.43 12.52
N LEU A 249 6.15 -9.43 11.92
CA LEU A 249 6.66 -8.08 11.78
C LEU A 249 6.85 -7.42 13.16
N VAL A 250 5.85 -7.51 14.05
CA VAL A 250 5.92 -7.01 15.44
C VAL A 250 7.15 -7.57 16.15
N LYS A 251 7.39 -8.88 16.09
CA LYS A 251 8.59 -9.48 16.71
C LYS A 251 9.90 -8.90 16.15
N HIS A 252 9.94 -8.63 14.85
CA HIS A 252 11.12 -8.06 14.21
C HIS A 252 11.33 -6.59 14.66
N VAL A 253 10.27 -5.79 14.69
CA VAL A 253 10.29 -4.41 15.20
C VAL A 253 10.69 -4.36 16.67
N THR A 254 10.07 -5.18 17.53
CA THR A 254 10.43 -5.29 18.94
C THR A 254 11.91 -5.59 19.11
N LYS A 255 12.45 -6.58 18.36
CA LYS A 255 13.88 -6.87 18.39
C LYS A 255 14.71 -5.65 18.00
N ALA A 256 14.37 -4.96 16.91
CA ALA A 256 15.12 -3.78 16.47
C ALA A 256 15.09 -2.65 17.52
N VAL A 257 13.91 -2.31 18.03
CA VAL A 257 13.69 -1.22 19.00
C VAL A 257 14.40 -1.47 20.32
N PHE A 258 14.27 -2.67 20.90
CA PHE A 258 14.79 -2.97 22.23
C PHE A 258 16.20 -3.58 22.24
N SER A 259 16.82 -3.79 21.07
CA SER A 259 18.25 -4.16 21.01
C SER A 259 19.19 -2.96 21.14
N GLN A 260 18.68 -1.73 20.99
CA GLN A 260 19.49 -0.53 21.21
C GLN A 260 19.64 -0.26 22.71
N SER A 261 20.84 0.12 23.13
CA SER A 261 21.07 0.54 24.51
C SER A 261 20.23 1.77 24.81
N SER A 262 19.39 1.70 25.84
CA SER A 262 18.71 2.88 26.35
C SER A 262 19.74 3.92 26.78
N ASP A 263 19.51 5.18 26.43
CA ASP A 263 20.29 6.31 26.90
C ASP A 263 19.98 6.61 28.39
N GLU A 264 20.43 7.77 28.90
CA GLU A 264 20.15 8.20 30.28
C GLU A 264 18.64 8.25 30.59
N SER A 265 17.77 8.42 29.59
CA SER A 265 16.32 8.38 29.78
C SER A 265 15.83 6.99 30.18
N GLY A 266 16.57 5.95 29.84
CA GLY A 266 16.16 4.55 30.01
C GLY A 266 15.02 4.12 29.08
N LEU A 267 14.70 4.91 28.05
CA LEU A 267 13.73 4.59 27.01
C LEU A 267 14.45 4.25 25.70
N PRO A 268 13.93 3.29 24.91
CA PRO A 268 14.45 3.05 23.57
C PRO A 268 14.26 4.27 22.65
N PRO A 269 15.21 4.57 21.74
CA PRO A 269 15.15 5.76 20.88
C PRO A 269 13.87 5.89 20.05
N ALA A 270 13.26 4.78 19.63
CA ALA A 270 12.00 4.79 18.88
C ALA A 270 10.81 5.38 19.67
N PHE A 271 10.87 5.39 21.01
CA PHE A 271 9.85 6.06 21.83
C PHE A 271 10.10 7.55 22.02
N LEU A 272 11.33 8.01 21.73
CA LEU A 272 11.74 9.41 21.87
C LEU A 272 11.56 10.18 20.56
N ASP A 273 11.68 9.49 19.41
CA ASP A 273 11.46 10.07 18.10
C ASP A 273 9.95 10.22 17.78
N PRO A 274 9.48 11.41 17.36
CA PRO A 274 8.06 11.63 17.04
C PRO A 274 7.50 10.76 15.91
N SER A 275 8.27 10.42 14.88
CA SER A 275 7.78 9.60 13.76
C SER A 275 7.70 8.13 14.16
N ALA A 276 8.75 7.66 14.84
CA ALA A 276 8.85 6.29 15.31
C ALA A 276 7.82 6.01 16.39
N SER A 277 7.53 6.99 17.27
CA SER A 277 6.52 6.84 18.31
C SER A 277 5.12 6.63 17.73
N PHE A 278 4.75 7.31 16.64
CA PHE A 278 3.47 7.04 15.96
C PHE A 278 3.39 5.62 15.39
N THR A 279 4.50 5.12 14.84
CA THR A 279 4.56 3.73 14.38
C THR A 279 4.42 2.76 15.55
N MET A 280 5.08 3.04 16.68
CA MET A 280 4.96 2.23 17.89
C MET A 280 3.54 2.25 18.45
N GLU A 281 2.87 3.41 18.47
CA GLU A 281 1.46 3.50 18.82
C GLU A 281 0.59 2.61 17.93
N GLU A 282 0.82 2.64 16.62
CA GLU A 282 0.04 1.86 15.67
C GLU A 282 0.28 0.35 15.81
N MET A 283 1.53 -0.04 16.09
CA MET A 283 1.89 -1.41 16.42
C MET A 283 1.21 -1.88 17.70
N LEU A 284 1.21 -1.07 18.76
CA LEU A 284 0.60 -1.39 20.05
C LEU A 284 -0.91 -1.61 19.93
N LYS A 285 -1.61 -0.76 19.18
CA LYS A 285 -3.05 -0.89 18.93
C LYS A 285 -3.44 -2.18 18.20
N ARG A 286 -2.53 -2.75 17.39
CA ARG A 286 -2.87 -3.76 16.37
C ARG A 286 -2.22 -5.10 16.55
N CYS A 287 -1.19 -5.19 17.40
CA CYS A 287 -0.56 -6.45 17.70
C CYS A 287 -1.57 -7.41 18.36
N SER A 288 -1.40 -8.71 18.11
CA SER A 288 -2.29 -9.72 18.70
C SER A 288 -2.15 -9.71 20.23
N PRO A 289 -3.19 -10.10 21.00
CA PRO A 289 -3.12 -10.13 22.47
C PRO A 289 -1.88 -10.88 22.98
N LYS A 290 -1.57 -12.03 22.36
CA LYS A 290 -0.35 -12.81 22.67
C LYS A 290 0.95 -12.03 22.43
N SER A 291 1.03 -11.24 21.37
CA SER A 291 2.22 -10.42 21.08
C SER A 291 2.30 -9.23 22.03
N PHE A 292 1.15 -8.64 22.40
CA PHE A 292 1.06 -7.58 23.38
C PHE A 292 1.52 -8.03 24.77
N THR A 293 1.00 -9.16 25.28
CA THR A 293 1.42 -9.71 26.58
C THR A 293 2.91 -9.93 26.64
N LYS A 294 3.50 -10.52 25.58
CA LYS A 294 4.94 -10.70 25.51
C LYS A 294 5.71 -9.38 25.52
N LEU A 295 5.25 -8.39 24.75
CA LEU A 295 5.87 -7.07 24.70
C LEU A 295 5.79 -6.37 26.07
N TRP A 296 4.67 -6.54 26.78
CA TRP A 296 4.49 -6.05 28.14
C TRP A 296 5.48 -6.66 29.12
N ASP A 297 5.51 -8.00 29.19
CA ASP A 297 6.33 -8.76 30.14
C ASP A 297 7.82 -8.51 29.91
N ASP A 298 8.26 -8.56 28.64
CA ASP A 298 9.68 -8.52 28.30
C ASP A 298 10.25 -7.08 28.31
N HIS A 299 9.41 -6.06 28.03
CA HIS A 299 9.93 -4.76 27.63
C HIS A 299 9.21 -3.52 28.19
N LEU A 300 7.88 -3.53 28.35
CA LEU A 300 7.12 -2.30 28.66
C LEU A 300 6.87 -2.08 30.16
N SER A 301 6.64 -3.15 30.92
CA SER A 301 6.26 -3.08 32.34
C SER A 301 7.24 -2.24 33.18
N GLY A 302 8.54 -2.43 32.94
CA GLY A 302 9.62 -1.71 33.64
C GLY A 302 9.83 -0.25 33.22
N ILE A 303 9.24 0.19 32.11
CA ILE A 303 9.45 1.55 31.56
C ILE A 303 8.18 2.39 31.43
N LEU A 304 7.00 1.84 31.74
CA LEU A 304 5.72 2.53 31.55
C LEU A 304 5.65 3.90 32.24
N LEU A 305 6.15 4.01 33.48
CA LEU A 305 6.17 5.29 34.21
C LEU A 305 7.04 6.32 33.48
N LYS A 306 8.21 5.91 33.00
CA LYS A 306 9.11 6.79 32.22
C LYS A 306 8.46 7.22 30.91
N MET A 307 7.81 6.28 30.21
CA MET A 307 7.06 6.60 28.99
C MET A 307 5.97 7.65 29.27
N SER A 308 5.23 7.48 30.37
CA SER A 308 4.14 8.37 30.76
C SER A 308 4.58 9.81 31.03
N LEU A 309 5.81 9.99 31.54
CA LEU A 309 6.40 11.29 31.87
C LEU A 309 7.08 11.98 30.67
N HIS A 310 7.39 11.25 29.60
CA HIS A 310 8.07 11.80 28.43
C HIS A 310 7.06 12.40 27.41
N PRO A 311 7.27 13.63 26.89
CA PRO A 311 6.31 14.33 26.03
C PRO A 311 5.94 13.60 24.73
N VAL A 312 6.83 12.73 24.21
CA VAL A 312 6.56 11.93 23.01
C VAL A 312 6.03 10.55 23.38
N SER A 313 6.68 9.88 24.33
CA SER A 313 6.39 8.47 24.66
C SER A 313 5.09 8.31 25.46
N THR A 314 4.56 9.40 26.02
CA THR A 314 3.29 9.41 26.77
C THR A 314 2.13 8.90 25.92
N PHE A 315 2.14 9.16 24.61
CA PHE A 315 1.11 8.65 23.70
C PHE A 315 1.21 7.14 23.50
N CYS A 316 2.43 6.58 23.42
CA CYS A 316 2.62 5.13 23.45
C CYS A 316 2.13 4.55 24.79
N ALA A 317 2.40 5.21 25.92
CA ALA A 317 1.92 4.76 27.24
C ALA A 317 0.38 4.71 27.29
N GLN A 318 -0.30 5.72 26.72
CA GLN A 318 -1.76 5.69 26.59
C GLN A 318 -2.25 4.48 25.78
N ARG A 319 -1.58 4.14 24.65
CA ARG A 319 -1.94 2.97 23.86
C ARG A 319 -1.74 1.66 24.62
N VAL A 320 -0.68 1.57 25.42
CA VAL A 320 -0.43 0.41 26.30
C VAL A 320 -1.60 0.23 27.27
N ILE A 321 -2.03 1.30 27.95
CA ILE A 321 -3.14 1.25 28.91
C ILE A 321 -4.46 0.90 28.20
N GLU A 322 -4.74 1.51 27.05
CA GLU A 322 -5.98 1.27 26.29
C GLU A 322 -6.11 -0.16 25.74
N HIS A 323 -4.99 -0.84 25.48
CA HIS A 323 -4.96 -2.18 24.87
C HIS A 323 -4.42 -3.25 25.83
N ALA A 324 -4.37 -2.95 27.13
CA ALA A 324 -4.09 -3.92 28.17
C ALA A 324 -5.06 -5.12 28.05
N THR A 325 -4.50 -6.31 28.14
CA THR A 325 -5.21 -7.58 27.86
C THR A 325 -5.64 -8.32 29.12
N SER A 326 -5.17 -7.90 30.29
CA SER A 326 -5.50 -8.48 31.59
C SER A 326 -5.64 -7.40 32.65
N SER A 327 -6.25 -7.72 33.79
CA SER A 327 -6.37 -6.79 34.93
C SER A 327 -5.05 -6.55 35.67
N GLU A 328 -4.03 -7.37 35.42
CA GLU A 328 -2.69 -7.22 35.98
C GLU A 328 -1.86 -6.17 35.23
N GLN A 329 -2.15 -6.00 33.94
CA GLN A 329 -1.55 -5.00 33.04
C GLN A 329 -2.20 -3.63 33.25
#